data_AF-A0A954V4C0-F1
#
_entry.id   AF-A0A954V4C0-F1
#
_cell.length_a   1.000
_cell.length_b   1.000
_cell.length_c   1.000
_cell.angle_alpha   90.00
_cell.angle_beta   90.00
_cell.angle_gamma   90.00
#
_symmetry.space_group_name_H-M   'P 1'
#
loop_
_entity.id
_entity.type
_entity.pdbx_description
1 polymer ?
#
loop_
_entity_poly.entity_id
_entity_poly.type
_entity_poly.pdbx_seq_one_letter_code
_entity_poly.pdbx_strand_id
1 'polypeptide(L)'
;LDDDPTVRTNCQGVELAPHRLAYLEYEGPISGNRGSVRRVDAGVFAWRWREVERLEISFSGRHLQGSWRFTLNPLDQRWSLEKLTDDSAIR
;
A
#
# COMPACT_ATOMS: atom_id res chain seq x y z
N LEU A 1 15.36 -6.54 -1.75
CA LEU A 1 14.49 -5.81 -0.80
C LEU A 1 13.76 -6.94 -0.11
N ASP A 2 14.41 -7.48 0.93
CA ASP A 2 14.16 -8.84 1.42
C ASP A 2 13.45 -8.84 2.78
N ASP A 3 13.03 -7.66 3.24
CA ASP A 3 12.29 -7.52 4.49
C ASP A 3 10.83 -7.20 4.18
N ASP A 4 9.95 -8.15 4.53
CA ASP A 4 8.53 -7.89 4.68
C ASP A 4 8.34 -6.74 5.67
N PRO A 5 7.38 -5.82 5.44
CA PRO A 5 7.11 -4.73 6.39
C PRO A 5 6.56 -5.32 7.69
N THR A 6 7.46 -5.72 8.59
CA THR A 6 7.13 -6.14 9.94
C THR A 6 6.55 -4.96 10.71
N VAL A 7 5.35 -5.18 11.23
CA VAL A 7 4.63 -4.45 12.29
C VAL A 7 5.48 -3.35 12.93
N ARG A 8 5.17 -2.08 12.58
CA ARG A 8 5.83 -0.80 12.95
C ARG A 8 6.68 -0.11 11.86
N THR A 9 6.50 -0.45 10.59
CA THR A 9 7.03 0.41 9.51
C THR A 9 6.05 1.54 9.22
N ASN A 10 6.23 2.70 9.86
CA ASN A 10 5.61 3.94 9.38
C ASN A 10 6.34 4.32 8.09
N CYS A 11 5.77 3.98 6.93
CA CYS A 11 6.34 4.36 5.64
C CYS A 11 5.57 5.55 5.06
N GLN A 12 6.26 6.34 4.25
CA GLN A 12 5.69 7.48 3.56
C GLN A 12 5.51 7.18 2.08
N GLY A 13 4.39 7.63 1.52
CA GLY A 13 4.07 7.55 0.10
C GLY A 13 3.80 8.92 -0.49
N VAL A 14 4.07 9.06 -1.78
CA VAL A 14 3.55 10.18 -2.60
C VAL A 14 2.46 9.63 -3.50
N GLU A 15 1.40 10.39 -3.69
CA GLU A 15 0.34 10.01 -4.61
C GLU A 15 0.82 10.14 -6.05
N LEU A 16 0.53 9.12 -6.86
CA LEU A 16 0.78 9.12 -8.29
C LEU A 16 -0.56 9.13 -9.02
N ALA A 17 -0.54 9.58 -10.28
CA ALA A 17 -1.73 9.54 -11.13
C ALA A 17 -2.31 8.11 -11.22
N PRO A 18 -3.64 7.95 -11.36
CA PRO A 18 -4.27 6.64 -11.52
C PRO A 18 -3.68 5.83 -12.69
N HIS A 19 -3.44 4.54 -12.46
CA HIS A 19 -2.87 3.63 -13.45
C HIS A 19 -3.96 2.71 -14.05
N ARG A 20 -3.67 2.14 -15.22
CA ARG A 20 -4.58 1.21 -15.91
C ARG A 20 -4.55 -0.15 -15.22
N LEU A 21 -5.69 -0.85 -15.14
CA LEU A 21 -5.78 -2.18 -14.53
C LEU A 21 -4.83 -3.21 -15.16
N ALA A 22 -4.56 -3.11 -16.47
CA ALA A 22 -3.62 -3.99 -17.17
C ALA A 22 -2.19 -3.96 -16.58
N TYR A 23 -1.83 -2.92 -15.81
CA TYR A 23 -0.51 -2.82 -15.19
C TYR A 23 -0.36 -3.68 -13.92
N LEU A 24 -1.46 -4.22 -13.37
CA LEU A 24 -1.40 -5.09 -12.19
C LEU A 24 -0.63 -6.40 -12.45
N GLU A 25 -0.58 -6.84 -13.70
CA GLU A 25 0.12 -8.07 -14.12
C GLU A 25 1.40 -7.79 -14.90
N TYR A 26 1.73 -6.52 -15.14
CA TYR A 26 2.89 -6.14 -15.92
C TYR A 26 4.18 -6.29 -15.12
N GLU A 27 5.12 -7.06 -15.68
CA GLU A 27 6.50 -7.16 -15.21
C GLU A 27 7.42 -7.04 -16.43
N GLY A 28 8.55 -6.34 -16.29
CA GLY A 28 9.49 -6.12 -17.39
C GLY A 28 9.97 -4.67 -17.56
N PRO A 29 10.59 -4.34 -18.70
CA PRO A 29 11.32 -3.09 -18.90
C PRO A 29 10.40 -1.88 -19.14
N ILE A 30 10.63 -0.80 -18.39
CA ILE A 30 9.95 0.48 -18.60
C ILE A 30 10.53 1.16 -19.84
N SER A 31 9.65 1.72 -20.68
CA SER A 31 10.03 2.45 -21.89
C SER A 31 11.05 3.57 -21.62
N GLY A 32 11.95 3.79 -22.60
CA GLY A 32 12.98 4.83 -22.51
C GLY A 32 14.17 4.46 -21.61
N ASN A 33 14.44 3.17 -21.41
CA ASN A 33 15.54 2.66 -20.58
C ASN A 33 15.50 3.19 -19.13
N ARG A 34 14.30 3.32 -18.55
CA ARG A 34 14.07 3.87 -17.20
C ARG A 34 14.11 2.81 -16.09
N GLY A 35 14.57 1.60 -16.41
CA GLY A 35 14.60 0.45 -15.50
C GLY A 35 13.53 -0.59 -15.80
N SER A 36 13.23 -1.43 -14.82
CA SER A 36 12.27 -2.54 -14.95
C SER A 36 11.34 -2.62 -13.74
N VAL A 37 10.10 -3.06 -13.96
CA VAL A 37 9.12 -3.36 -12.93
C VAL A 37 9.12 -4.86 -12.65
N ARG A 38 9.06 -5.22 -11.37
CA ARG A 38 8.75 -6.56 -10.90
C ARG A 38 7.59 -6.47 -9.92
N ARG A 39 6.67 -7.43 -9.97
CA ARG A 39 5.58 -7.48 -8.99
C ARG A 39 6.14 -7.96 -7.65
N VAL A 40 5.88 -7.19 -6.60
CA VAL A 40 6.37 -7.48 -5.23
C VAL A 40 5.31 -8.10 -4.35
N ASP A 41 4.04 -7.83 -4.60
CA ASP A 41 2.90 -8.46 -3.95
C ASP A 41 1.67 -8.44 -4.87
N ALA A 42 0.70 -9.29 -4.61
CA ALA A 42 -0.57 -9.37 -5.34
C ALA A 42 -1.67 -9.91 -4.42
N GLY A 43 -2.90 -9.44 -4.62
CA GLY A 43 -4.03 -9.87 -3.82
C GLY A 43 -5.26 -9.00 -4.03
N VAL A 44 -6.17 -9.08 -3.06
CA VAL A 44 -7.39 -8.25 -3.02
C VAL A 44 -7.34 -7.31 -1.83
N PHE A 45 -8.22 -6.32 -1.84
CA PHE A 45 -8.42 -5.45 -0.70
C PHE A 45 -9.91 -5.16 -0.49
N ALA A 46 -10.26 -4.76 0.72
CA ALA A 46 -11.59 -4.28 1.06
C ALA A 46 -11.50 -2.91 1.74
N TRP A 47 -12.35 -1.97 1.33
CA TRP A 47 -12.51 -0.69 2.02
C TRP A 47 -13.14 -0.92 3.39
N ARG A 48 -12.56 -0.31 4.42
CA ARG A 48 -13.14 -0.19 5.77
C ARG A 48 -13.62 1.24 6.02
N TRP A 49 -12.87 2.21 5.51
CA TRP A 49 -13.19 3.63 5.54
C TRP A 49 -12.57 4.35 4.34
N ARG A 50 -13.22 5.39 3.81
CA ARG A 50 -12.69 6.17 2.67
C ARG A 50 -13.15 7.63 2.72
N GLU A 51 -12.20 8.51 2.97
CA GLU A 51 -12.30 9.96 2.87
C GLU A 51 -11.08 10.52 2.13
N VAL A 52 -11.08 11.82 1.81
CA VAL A 52 -10.02 12.45 1.01
C VAL A 52 -8.65 12.33 1.68
N GLU A 53 -8.56 12.56 2.99
CA GLU A 53 -7.29 12.61 3.73
C GLU A 53 -7.06 11.36 4.60
N ARG A 54 -8.00 10.42 4.59
CA ARG A 54 -7.95 9.20 5.41
C ARG A 54 -8.58 8.01 4.71
N LEU A 55 -7.81 6.95 4.60
CA LEU A 55 -8.27 5.66 4.09
C LEU A 55 -8.01 4.58 5.13
N GLU A 56 -8.93 3.64 5.27
CA GLU A 56 -8.68 2.39 5.98
C GLU A 56 -9.04 1.21 5.08
N ILE A 57 -8.09 0.30 4.92
CA ILE A 57 -8.15 -0.79 3.95
C ILE A 57 -7.72 -2.09 4.65
N SER A 58 -8.40 -3.18 4.32
CA SER A 58 -7.97 -4.53 4.67
C SER A 58 -7.31 -5.18 3.46
N PHE A 59 -6.02 -5.49 3.54
CA PHE A 59 -5.29 -6.20 2.49
C PHE A 59 -5.33 -7.71 2.71
N SER A 60 -5.46 -8.44 1.61
CA SER A 60 -5.33 -9.90 1.52
C SER A 60 -4.39 -10.25 0.37
N GLY A 61 -3.11 -9.92 0.53
CA GLY A 61 -2.01 -10.28 -0.37
C GLY A 61 -1.14 -11.41 0.18
N ARG A 62 -0.03 -11.69 -0.50
CA ARG A 62 0.97 -12.64 -0.03
C ARG A 62 1.80 -12.04 1.11
N HIS A 63 2.24 -10.79 0.94
CA HIS A 63 3.13 -10.09 1.87
C HIS A 63 2.36 -9.07 2.72
N LEU A 64 1.54 -8.23 2.09
CA LEU A 64 0.69 -7.25 2.77
C LEU A 64 -0.63 -7.89 3.18
N GLN A 65 -0.85 -7.97 4.49
CA GLN A 65 -2.04 -8.57 5.09
C GLN A 65 -2.56 -7.71 6.24
N GLY A 66 -3.86 -7.84 6.52
CA GLY A 66 -4.53 -7.21 7.66
C GLY A 66 -5.01 -5.79 7.38
N SER A 67 -5.35 -5.07 8.45
CA SER A 67 -5.90 -3.71 8.37
C SER A 67 -4.80 -2.65 8.37
N TRP A 68 -4.96 -1.64 7.52
CA TRP A 68 -4.01 -0.56 7.34
C TRP A 68 -4.74 0.78 7.27
N ARG A 69 -4.12 1.81 7.84
CA ARG A 69 -4.55 3.19 7.76
C ARG A 69 -3.57 3.99 6.91
N PHE A 70 -4.13 4.83 6.07
CA PHE A 70 -3.41 5.83 5.28
C PHE A 70 -3.90 7.21 5.72
N THR A 71 -2.97 8.13 5.99
CA THR A 71 -3.30 9.51 6.37
C THR A 71 -2.50 10.50 5.52
N LEU A 72 -3.19 11.41 4.85
CA LEU A 72 -2.57 12.47 4.07
C LEU A 72 -2.15 13.60 5.02
N ASN A 73 -0.89 14.02 4.96
CA ASN A 73 -0.46 15.27 5.56
C ASN A 73 -0.71 16.41 4.56
N PRO A 74 -1.61 17.36 4.85
CA PRO A 74 -1.96 18.43 3.91
C PRO A 74 -0.81 19.42 3.67
N LEU A 75 0.17 19.50 4.57
CA LEU A 75 1.28 20.45 4.48
C LEU A 75 2.33 20.04 3.44
N ASP A 76 2.61 18.74 3.32
CA ASP A 76 3.65 18.21 2.42
C ASP A 76 3.12 17.25 1.36
N GLN A 77 1.80 16.99 1.36
CA GLN A 77 1.10 16.11 0.43
C GLN A 77 1.65 14.67 0.42
N ARG A 78 2.16 14.21 1.58
CA ARG A 78 2.64 12.83 1.77
C ARG A 78 1.62 12.02 2.55
N TRP A 79 1.45 10.78 2.12
CA TRP A 79 0.68 9.78 2.85
C TRP A 79 1.57 9.09 3.88
N SER A 80 1.13 8.99 5.12
CA SER A 80 1.68 8.03 6.10
C SER A 80 0.86 6.75 6.08
N LEU A 81 1.54 5.61 6.23
CA LEU A 81 0.94 4.29 6.24
C LEU A 81 1.21 3.62 7.58
N GLU A 82 0.16 3.14 8.23
CA GLU A 82 0.22 2.46 9.52
C GLU A 82 -0.52 1.13 9.44
N LYS A 83 0.14 0.03 9.81
CA LYS A 83 -0.54 -1.25 10.04
C LYS A 83 -1.30 -1.16 11.35
N LEU A 84 -2.61 -1.33 11.30
CA LEU A 84 -3.45 -1.40 12.50
C LEU A 84 -3.20 -2.75 13.16
N THR A 85 -2.93 -2.75 14.46
CA THR A 85 -2.89 -3.99 15.24
C THR A 85 -4.29 -4.60 15.26
N ASP A 86 -4.39 -5.90 15.00
CA ASP A 86 -5.65 -6.61 15.21
C ASP A 86 -6.03 -6.47 16.70
N ASP A 87 -7.24 -5.97 16.99
CA ASP A 87 -7.83 -5.93 18.35
C ASP A 87 -8.15 -7.33 18.91
N SER A 88 -7.52 -8.38 18.38
CA SER A 88 -7.62 -9.77 18.88
C SER A 88 -6.67 -10.00 20.05
N ALA A 89 -6.71 -9.11 21.04
CA ALA A 89 -6.09 -9.28 22.34
C ALA A 89 -7.08 -8.94 23.46
N ILE A 90 -8.31 -9.43 23.34
CA ILE A 90 -9.18 -9.66 24.49
C ILE A 90 -9.69 -11.10 24.35
N ARG A 91 -8.96 -12.01 25.02
CA ARG A 91 -9.51 -13.31 25.42
C ARG A 91 -10.47 -13.11 26.58
#